data_AF-A0AAD7IBQ1-F1
#
_entry.id   AF-A0AAD7IBQ1-F1
#
_cell.length_a   1.000
_cell.length_b   1.000
_cell.length_c   1.000
_cell.angle_alpha   90.00
_cell.angle_beta   90.00
_cell.angle_gamma   90.00
#
_symmetry.space_group_name_H-M   'P 1'
#
loop_
_entity.id
_entity.type
_entity.pdbx_description
1 polymer ?
#
loop_
_entity_poly.entity_id
_entity_poly.type
_entity_poly.pdbx_seq_one_letter_code
_entity_poly.pdbx_strand_id
1 'polypeptide(L)'
;HWGFWNWQKLLGLGEQLRTRLDRAREEYSTQLAAFTEFSAQQVDRVDEWRTMVETFEADNGKPNPYAITTKALTERDVLLRLEEDDAKRTQSGVPSIHSVSPTSFISAGLEVEDEQCRVRAQVELKKAQTTAQKIDVVLLRRKLGQMMRCFRTLQATYTPAAIIALGQRVDVPEDEPPEAEPLFLPSALPEGQRQDEPLRGLAVIEQELCDAQCASSLVRLRNQLHIKSRLVTYKRIQSRNQGANTRSRTIVERNEMKIRLHSEKYQMVWDALRCLEGGDPGKVGQRKLRKEDIRCMEDAEELRRGAAKRQAQADRRRAREDTLREEGLSWRRGGGGNVREVSWIWTASATSTTEAELEEGAPLVASFLPQCTDSMSLSLVLRIEWCKVYARRNGQDALTTEWAKLSSECGLAELLTHHTQNTHTPTQSNPN
;
A
#
# COMPACT_ATOMS: atom_id res chain seq x y z
N HIS A 1 37.44 6.66 30.20
CA HIS A 1 36.56 7.40 29.27
C HIS A 1 35.11 6.89 29.26
N TRP A 2 34.83 5.61 28.93
CA TRP A 2 33.44 5.14 28.75
C TRP A 2 32.57 5.19 30.02
N GLY A 3 33.13 4.90 31.20
CA GLY A 3 32.39 4.94 32.48
C GLY A 3 31.76 6.31 32.79
N PHE A 4 32.49 7.40 32.54
CA PHE A 4 31.99 8.77 32.73
C PHE A 4 30.76 9.07 31.86
N TRP A 5 30.78 8.65 30.58
CA TRP A 5 29.63 8.79 29.69
C TRP A 5 28.42 7.95 30.11
N ASN A 6 28.62 6.82 30.79
CA ASN A 6 27.50 6.03 31.34
C ASN A 6 26.96 6.63 32.63
N TRP A 7 27.82 7.18 33.49
CA TRP A 7 27.42 7.93 34.68
C TRP A 7 26.64 9.22 34.33
N GLN A 8 27.11 9.99 33.35
CA GLN A 8 26.40 11.17 32.85
C GLN A 8 25.03 10.82 32.23
N LYS A 9 24.90 9.67 31.56
CA LYS A 9 23.60 9.14 31.10
C LYS A 9 22.68 8.74 32.24
N LEU A 10 23.22 8.17 33.33
CA LEU A 10 22.44 7.82 34.53
C LEU A 10 21.88 9.09 35.21
N LEU A 11 22.71 10.13 35.38
CA LEU A 11 22.24 11.42 35.91
C LEU A 11 21.15 12.05 35.03
N GLY A 12 21.37 12.10 33.71
CA GLY A 12 20.38 12.62 32.76
C GLY A 12 19.17 11.70 32.50
N LEU A 13 19.10 10.51 33.12
CA LEU A 13 18.03 9.55 32.86
C LEU A 13 16.69 10.01 33.45
N GLY A 14 16.69 10.59 34.66
CA GLY A 14 15.47 11.06 35.32
C GLY A 14 14.76 12.16 34.52
N GLU A 15 15.52 13.17 34.07
CA GLU A 15 15.02 14.25 33.21
C GLU A 15 14.50 13.71 31.87
N GLN A 16 15.22 12.79 31.23
CA GLN A 16 14.79 12.18 29.97
C GLN A 16 13.54 11.30 30.13
N LEU A 17 13.41 10.57 31.23
CA LEU A 17 12.22 9.76 31.52
C LEU A 17 11.01 10.66 31.82
N ARG A 18 11.19 11.72 32.62
CA ARG A 18 10.14 12.72 32.88
C ARG A 18 9.67 13.39 31.58
N THR A 19 10.59 13.89 30.76
CA THR A 19 10.29 14.51 29.46
C THR A 19 9.53 13.56 28.53
N ARG A 20 9.86 12.25 28.56
CA ARG A 20 9.13 11.23 27.79
C ARG A 20 7.75 10.93 28.39
N LEU A 21 7.61 10.90 29.71
CA LEU A 21 6.34 10.67 30.41
C LEU A 21 5.36 11.81 30.17
N ASP A 22 5.80 13.06 30.30
CA ASP A 22 4.94 14.23 30.10
C ASP A 22 4.49 14.34 28.64
N ARG A 23 5.39 14.12 27.67
CA ARG A 23 5.00 13.96 26.25
C ARG A 23 4.07 12.76 26.01
N ALA A 24 4.27 11.63 26.68
CA ALA A 24 3.40 10.46 26.54
C ALA A 24 1.99 10.72 27.11
N ARG A 25 1.84 11.59 28.12
CA ARG A 25 0.54 12.06 28.64
C ARG A 25 -0.18 12.97 27.65
N GLU A 26 0.54 13.89 26.99
CA GLU A 26 0.00 14.71 25.89
C GLU A 26 -0.43 13.85 24.70
N GLU A 27 0.40 12.87 24.29
CA GLU A 27 0.09 11.95 23.20
C GLU A 27 -1.05 10.98 23.56
N TYR A 28 -1.16 10.55 24.82
CA TYR A 28 -2.26 9.72 25.33
C TYR A 28 -3.59 10.49 25.36
N SER A 29 -3.64 11.68 25.97
CA SER A 29 -4.87 12.49 26.04
C SER A 29 -5.40 12.85 24.65
N THR A 30 -4.51 13.19 23.71
CA THR A 30 -4.85 13.39 22.29
C THR A 30 -5.41 12.13 21.63
N GLN A 31 -4.87 10.94 21.96
CA GLN A 31 -5.37 9.67 21.42
C GLN A 31 -6.69 9.22 22.05
N LEU A 32 -6.89 9.46 23.35
CA LEU A 32 -8.12 9.13 24.08
C LEU A 32 -9.30 9.99 23.60
N ALA A 33 -9.09 11.29 23.36
CA ALA A 33 -10.09 12.16 22.77
C ALA A 33 -10.54 11.65 21.38
N ALA A 34 -9.58 11.39 20.49
CA ALA A 34 -9.85 10.86 19.16
C ALA A 34 -10.50 9.45 19.18
N PHE A 35 -10.12 8.58 20.13
CA PHE A 35 -10.77 7.28 20.31
C PHE A 35 -12.22 7.40 20.77
N THR A 36 -12.50 8.34 21.68
CA THR A 36 -13.84 8.58 22.22
C THR A 36 -14.77 9.12 21.13
N GLU A 37 -14.30 10.11 20.37
CA GLU A 37 -14.99 10.65 19.19
C GLU A 37 -15.25 9.56 18.14
N PHE A 38 -14.23 8.78 17.78
CA PHE A 38 -14.35 7.72 16.77
C PHE A 38 -15.26 6.56 17.21
N SER A 39 -15.31 6.24 18.50
CA SER A 39 -16.23 5.24 19.05
C SER A 39 -17.67 5.76 19.09
N ALA A 40 -17.87 7.04 19.43
CA ALA A 40 -19.18 7.69 19.38
C ALA A 40 -19.73 7.81 17.94
N GLN A 41 -18.86 7.81 16.92
CA GLN A 41 -19.24 7.75 15.51
C GLN A 41 -19.58 6.34 15.01
N GLN A 42 -19.37 5.26 15.79
CA GLN A 42 -19.51 3.86 15.35
C GLN A 42 -20.23 2.96 16.37
N VAL A 43 -21.09 3.53 17.23
CA VAL A 43 -21.73 2.86 18.39
C VAL A 43 -22.23 1.45 18.08
N ASP A 44 -23.00 1.27 17.01
CA ASP A 44 -23.64 -0.01 16.62
C ASP A 44 -22.66 -1.17 16.36
N ARG A 45 -21.37 -0.87 16.17
CA ARG A 45 -20.31 -1.82 15.80
C ARG A 45 -19.21 -1.96 16.85
N VAL A 46 -19.11 -1.00 17.78
CA VAL A 46 -18.05 -0.93 18.79
C VAL A 46 -18.01 -2.18 19.68
N ASP A 47 -19.16 -2.72 20.09
CA ASP A 47 -19.20 -3.89 20.98
C ASP A 47 -18.86 -5.21 20.25
N GLU A 48 -19.22 -5.33 18.96
CA GLU A 48 -18.79 -6.44 18.08
C GLU A 48 -17.26 -6.44 17.95
N TRP A 49 -16.69 -5.25 17.70
CA TRP A 49 -15.24 -5.06 17.52
C TRP A 49 -14.47 -5.24 18.82
N ARG A 50 -15.01 -4.79 19.96
CA ARG A 50 -14.44 -5.04 21.29
C ARG A 50 -14.35 -6.55 21.56
N THR A 51 -15.46 -7.26 21.37
CA THR A 51 -15.56 -8.72 21.59
C THR A 51 -14.56 -9.48 20.71
N MET A 52 -14.38 -9.08 19.44
CA MET A 52 -13.38 -9.67 18.55
C MET A 52 -11.93 -9.42 18.98
N VAL A 53 -11.61 -8.28 19.62
CA VAL A 53 -10.27 -8.04 20.18
C VAL A 53 -10.04 -8.87 21.44
N GLU A 54 -10.96 -8.80 22.40
CA GLU A 54 -10.82 -9.47 23.70
C GLU A 54 -10.78 -11.00 23.57
N THR A 55 -11.58 -11.58 22.67
CA THR A 55 -11.53 -13.02 22.42
C THR A 55 -10.22 -13.49 21.77
N PHE A 56 -9.60 -12.66 20.93
CA PHE A 56 -8.30 -12.92 20.29
C PHE A 56 -7.11 -12.67 21.23
N GLU A 57 -7.16 -11.62 22.06
CA GLU A 57 -6.13 -11.34 23.08
C GLU A 57 -6.13 -12.40 24.20
N ALA A 58 -7.28 -13.00 24.50
CA ALA A 58 -7.39 -14.17 25.37
C ALA A 58 -6.98 -15.50 24.70
N ASP A 59 -7.02 -15.60 23.36
CA ASP A 59 -6.67 -16.81 22.60
C ASP A 59 -6.24 -16.46 21.15
N ASN A 60 -4.93 -16.48 20.94
CA ASN A 60 -4.30 -16.21 19.64
C ASN A 60 -4.66 -17.23 18.53
N GLY A 61 -5.33 -18.34 18.86
CA GLY A 61 -5.84 -19.31 17.88
C GLY A 61 -7.13 -18.87 17.17
N LYS A 62 -7.81 -17.82 17.64
CA LYS A 62 -9.08 -17.33 17.08
C LYS A 62 -8.88 -16.40 15.87
N PRO A 63 -9.94 -16.11 15.09
CA PRO A 63 -9.85 -15.23 13.93
C PRO A 63 -9.29 -13.84 14.27
N ASN A 64 -8.15 -13.50 13.68
CA ASN A 64 -7.43 -12.26 13.98
C ASN A 64 -8.23 -11.02 13.51
N PRO A 65 -8.67 -10.11 14.41
CA PRO A 65 -9.49 -8.95 14.06
C PRO A 65 -8.77 -7.93 13.19
N TYR A 66 -7.44 -7.86 13.33
CA TYR A 66 -6.54 -6.98 12.58
C TYR A 66 -6.26 -7.50 11.15
N ALA A 67 -6.67 -8.72 10.82
CA ALA A 67 -6.51 -9.30 9.49
C ALA A 67 -7.60 -8.82 8.52
N ILE A 68 -7.17 -8.48 7.30
CA ILE A 68 -8.07 -8.18 6.18
C ILE A 68 -8.60 -9.51 5.63
N THR A 69 -9.83 -9.84 5.97
CA THR A 69 -10.53 -11.07 5.55
C THR A 69 -11.24 -10.88 4.21
N THR A 70 -10.48 -10.54 3.16
CA THR A 70 -11.00 -10.47 1.79
C THR A 70 -11.39 -11.86 1.29
N LYS A 71 -12.70 -12.14 1.17
CA LYS A 71 -13.27 -13.34 0.55
C LYS A 71 -13.13 -13.38 -1.00
N ALA A 72 -12.24 -12.58 -1.57
CA ALA A 72 -12.02 -12.56 -3.02
C ALA A 72 -11.26 -13.83 -3.44
N LEU A 73 -11.74 -14.54 -4.46
CA LEU A 73 -10.99 -15.63 -5.08
C LEU A 73 -9.63 -15.09 -5.54
N THR A 74 -8.56 -15.84 -5.27
CA THR A 74 -7.23 -15.52 -5.75
C THR A 74 -7.01 -16.05 -7.17
N GLU A 75 -5.98 -15.51 -7.83
CA GLU A 75 -5.38 -16.02 -9.09
C GLU A 75 -5.24 -17.57 -9.11
N ARG A 76 -4.99 -18.22 -7.96
CA ARG A 76 -4.87 -19.69 -7.87
C ARG A 76 -6.18 -20.42 -7.70
N ASP A 77 -7.18 -19.83 -7.05
CA ASP A 77 -8.47 -20.48 -6.81
C ASP A 77 -9.29 -20.54 -8.11
N VAL A 78 -9.19 -19.50 -8.95
CA VAL A 78 -9.76 -19.49 -10.30
C VAL A 78 -9.03 -20.48 -11.21
N LEU A 79 -7.69 -20.50 -11.20
CA LEU A 79 -6.91 -21.47 -11.99
C LEU A 79 -7.23 -22.92 -11.60
N LEU A 80 -7.35 -23.22 -10.29
CA LEU A 80 -7.75 -24.55 -9.81
C LEU A 80 -9.13 -24.94 -10.34
N ARG A 81 -10.13 -24.06 -10.24
CA ARG A 81 -11.48 -24.31 -10.75
C ARG A 81 -11.48 -24.60 -12.26
N LEU A 82 -10.74 -23.82 -13.05
CA LEU A 82 -10.67 -23.99 -14.50
C LEU A 82 -9.98 -25.30 -14.91
N GLU A 83 -8.87 -25.66 -14.27
CA GLU A 83 -8.19 -26.96 -14.48
C GLU A 83 -9.06 -28.14 -14.01
N GLU A 84 -9.82 -28.00 -12.92
CA GLU A 84 -10.80 -29.01 -12.53
C GLU A 84 -11.95 -29.14 -13.55
N ASP A 85 -12.42 -28.05 -14.15
CA ASP A 85 -13.48 -28.09 -15.18
C ASP A 85 -12.96 -28.67 -16.51
N ASP A 86 -11.70 -28.43 -16.88
CA ASP A 86 -11.02 -29.10 -17.98
C ASP A 86 -10.77 -30.60 -17.72
N ALA A 87 -10.46 -30.98 -16.48
CA ALA A 87 -10.38 -32.38 -16.08
C ALA A 87 -11.75 -33.09 -16.21
N LYS A 88 -12.85 -32.42 -15.83
CA LYS A 88 -14.22 -32.92 -16.03
C LYS A 88 -14.55 -33.08 -17.53
N ARG A 89 -14.21 -32.10 -18.37
CA ARG A 89 -14.36 -32.18 -19.84
C ARG A 89 -13.63 -33.40 -20.42
N THR A 90 -12.39 -33.61 -20.00
CA THR A 90 -11.55 -34.76 -20.40
C THR A 90 -12.17 -36.10 -19.97
N GLN A 91 -12.66 -36.20 -18.72
CA GLN A 91 -13.34 -37.39 -18.21
C GLN A 91 -14.66 -37.69 -18.94
N SER A 92 -15.39 -36.66 -19.38
CA SER A 92 -16.61 -36.80 -20.18
C SER A 92 -16.36 -37.14 -21.67
N GLY A 93 -15.10 -37.31 -22.09
CA GLY A 93 -14.75 -37.73 -23.45
C GLY A 93 -14.80 -36.62 -24.51
N VAL A 94 -14.78 -35.35 -24.10
CA VAL A 94 -14.66 -34.23 -25.05
C VAL A 94 -13.30 -34.32 -25.75
N PRO A 95 -13.23 -34.31 -27.09
CA PRO A 95 -11.96 -34.43 -27.81
C PRO A 95 -11.08 -33.20 -27.60
N SER A 96 -9.88 -33.39 -27.04
CA SER A 96 -8.88 -32.32 -26.92
C SER A 96 -8.10 -32.10 -28.21
N ILE A 97 -7.76 -30.84 -28.49
CA ILE A 97 -6.95 -30.44 -29.64
C ILE A 97 -5.46 -30.75 -29.41
N HIS A 98 -5.00 -30.79 -28.15
CA HIS A 98 -3.61 -31.05 -27.78
C HIS A 98 -3.49 -31.80 -26.45
N SER A 99 -2.29 -32.26 -26.10
CA SER A 99 -1.96 -32.90 -24.81
C SER A 99 -1.82 -31.94 -23.62
N VAL A 100 -2.06 -30.64 -23.84
CA VAL A 100 -2.00 -29.56 -22.84
C VAL A 100 -3.35 -28.88 -22.85
N SER A 101 -3.94 -28.59 -21.69
CA SER A 101 -5.29 -28.05 -21.61
C SER A 101 -5.40 -26.61 -22.12
N PRO A 102 -6.57 -26.14 -22.62
CA PRO A 102 -6.80 -24.74 -22.93
C PRO A 102 -6.50 -23.79 -21.75
N THR A 103 -6.88 -24.18 -20.53
CA THR A 103 -6.53 -23.44 -19.31
C THR A 103 -5.02 -23.35 -19.10
N SER A 104 -4.32 -24.49 -19.18
CA SER A 104 -2.87 -24.56 -18.99
C SER A 104 -2.11 -23.77 -20.05
N PHE A 105 -2.62 -23.72 -21.29
CA PHE A 105 -2.07 -22.90 -22.37
C PHE A 105 -2.17 -21.39 -22.07
N ILE A 106 -3.35 -20.90 -21.66
CA ILE A 106 -3.51 -19.48 -21.30
C ILE A 106 -2.70 -19.11 -20.05
N SER A 107 -2.69 -19.98 -19.03
CA SER A 107 -1.85 -19.79 -17.84
C SER A 107 -0.36 -19.71 -18.19
N ALA A 108 0.13 -20.59 -19.07
CA ALA A 108 1.51 -20.54 -19.55
C ALA A 108 1.81 -19.23 -20.30
N GLY A 109 0.89 -18.74 -21.13
CA GLY A 109 1.02 -17.45 -21.81
C GLY A 109 1.17 -16.27 -20.84
N LEU A 110 0.30 -16.19 -19.84
CA LEU A 110 0.33 -15.17 -18.78
C LEU A 110 1.60 -15.27 -17.90
N GLU A 111 2.17 -16.46 -17.72
CA GLU A 111 3.48 -16.63 -17.07
C GLU A 111 4.64 -16.07 -17.91
N VAL A 112 4.59 -16.19 -19.25
CA VAL A 112 5.61 -15.57 -20.11
C VAL A 112 5.49 -14.04 -20.08
N GLU A 113 4.29 -13.47 -20.01
CA GLU A 113 4.10 -12.01 -19.86
C GLU A 113 4.62 -11.47 -18.51
N ASP A 114 4.41 -12.19 -17.40
CA ASP A 114 4.97 -11.84 -16.09
C ASP A 114 6.51 -11.87 -16.13
N GLU A 115 7.10 -12.86 -16.80
CA GLU A 115 8.54 -12.94 -17.06
C GLU A 115 9.03 -11.81 -17.99
N GLN A 116 8.31 -11.44 -19.07
CA GLN A 116 8.66 -10.30 -19.92
C GLN A 116 8.72 -9.00 -19.11
N CYS A 117 7.67 -8.69 -18.33
CA CYS A 117 7.62 -7.53 -17.44
C CYS A 117 8.80 -7.56 -16.44
N ARG A 118 9.05 -8.71 -15.80
CA ARG A 118 10.12 -8.87 -14.81
C ARG A 118 11.53 -8.78 -15.39
N VAL A 119 11.75 -9.21 -16.64
CA VAL A 119 13.03 -9.02 -17.36
C VAL A 119 13.20 -7.56 -17.76
N ARG A 120 12.19 -6.93 -18.36
CA ARG A 120 12.18 -5.50 -18.73
C ARG A 120 12.56 -4.61 -17.54
N ALA A 121 11.91 -4.80 -16.39
CA ALA A 121 12.21 -4.08 -15.16
C ALA A 121 13.64 -4.34 -14.63
N GLN A 122 14.18 -5.56 -14.79
CA GLN A 122 15.55 -5.88 -14.38
C GLN A 122 16.62 -5.29 -15.31
N VAL A 123 16.36 -5.21 -16.62
CA VAL A 123 17.26 -4.57 -17.59
C VAL A 123 17.37 -3.06 -17.29
N GLU A 124 16.22 -2.39 -17.11
CA GLU A 124 16.16 -0.98 -16.71
C GLU A 124 16.86 -0.68 -15.38
N LEU A 125 16.76 -1.59 -14.40
CA LEU A 125 17.45 -1.43 -13.11
C LEU A 125 18.97 -1.66 -13.24
N LYS A 126 19.41 -2.67 -14.00
CA LYS A 126 20.83 -3.04 -14.07
C LYS A 126 21.66 -2.10 -14.95
N LYS A 127 21.04 -1.42 -15.94
CA LYS A 127 21.69 -0.47 -16.89
C LYS A 127 23.05 -0.96 -17.41
N ALA A 128 23.12 -2.28 -17.68
CA ALA A 128 24.26 -3.16 -17.42
C ALA A 128 25.67 -2.52 -17.51
N GLN A 129 26.10 -1.88 -16.41
CA GLN A 129 27.37 -1.16 -16.35
C GLN A 129 28.56 -2.11 -16.17
N THR A 130 28.42 -3.15 -15.34
CA THR A 130 29.46 -4.15 -15.09
C THR A 130 29.31 -5.39 -15.97
N THR A 131 30.42 -6.08 -16.25
CA THR A 131 30.43 -7.33 -17.03
C THR A 131 29.52 -8.40 -16.41
N ALA A 132 29.47 -8.50 -15.08
CA ALA A 132 28.55 -9.40 -14.38
C ALA A 132 27.07 -9.05 -14.64
N GLN A 133 26.70 -7.77 -14.58
CA GLN A 133 25.34 -7.32 -14.91
C GLN A 133 24.98 -7.58 -16.38
N LYS A 134 25.95 -7.52 -17.31
CA LYS A 134 25.74 -7.87 -18.72
C LYS A 134 25.47 -9.36 -18.88
N ILE A 135 26.25 -10.22 -18.22
CA ILE A 135 26.04 -11.68 -18.21
C ILE A 135 24.66 -12.03 -17.63
N ASP A 136 24.27 -11.43 -16.50
CA ASP A 136 22.94 -11.61 -15.91
C ASP A 136 21.81 -11.33 -16.92
N VAL A 137 21.89 -10.19 -17.64
CA VAL A 137 20.87 -9.80 -18.62
C VAL A 137 20.80 -10.78 -19.79
N VAL A 138 21.95 -11.26 -20.28
CA VAL A 138 22.00 -12.29 -21.33
C VAL A 138 21.38 -13.61 -20.86
N LEU A 139 21.62 -14.02 -19.61
CA LEU A 139 21.02 -15.24 -19.03
C LEU A 139 19.50 -15.10 -18.85
N LEU A 140 19.03 -13.94 -18.38
CA LEU A 140 17.60 -13.62 -18.25
C LEU A 140 16.89 -13.65 -19.61
N ARG A 141 17.43 -12.96 -20.62
CA ARG A 141 16.90 -12.96 -22.00
C ARG A 141 16.92 -14.36 -22.61
N ARG A 142 17.96 -15.16 -22.36
CA ARG A 142 18.04 -16.56 -22.83
C ARG A 142 16.95 -17.44 -22.20
N LYS A 143 16.67 -17.30 -20.90
CA LYS A 143 15.56 -18.01 -20.23
C LYS A 143 14.22 -17.62 -20.85
N LEU A 144 13.96 -16.32 -20.95
CA LEU A 144 12.72 -15.77 -21.50
C LEU A 144 12.48 -16.26 -22.94
N GLY A 145 13.47 -16.12 -23.82
CA GLY A 145 13.37 -16.60 -25.21
C GLY A 145 13.17 -18.12 -25.32
N GLN A 146 13.60 -18.93 -24.35
CA GLN A 146 13.27 -20.35 -24.31
C GLN A 146 11.81 -20.61 -23.93
N MET A 147 11.29 -19.88 -22.92
CA MET A 147 9.87 -19.96 -22.55
C MET A 147 8.98 -19.52 -23.72
N MET A 148 9.34 -18.43 -24.40
CA MET A 148 8.65 -17.94 -25.59
C MET A 148 8.64 -18.96 -26.72
N ARG A 149 9.77 -19.63 -27.04
CA ARG A 149 9.80 -20.70 -28.05
C ARG A 149 8.86 -21.87 -27.71
N CYS A 150 8.84 -22.32 -26.45
CA CYS A 150 7.92 -23.38 -26.02
C CYS A 150 6.44 -22.94 -26.08
N PHE A 151 6.15 -21.66 -25.80
CA PHE A 151 4.80 -21.12 -25.93
C PHE A 151 4.38 -20.98 -27.40
N ARG A 152 5.27 -20.49 -28.29
CA ARG A 152 5.03 -20.36 -29.73
C ARG A 152 4.69 -21.72 -30.39
N THR A 153 5.28 -22.82 -29.94
CA THR A 153 4.89 -24.17 -30.40
C THR A 153 3.46 -24.58 -29.99
N LEU A 154 2.96 -24.11 -28.85
CA LEU A 154 1.55 -24.30 -28.46
C LEU A 154 0.63 -23.35 -29.24
N GLN A 155 1.04 -22.09 -29.45
CA GLN A 155 0.27 -21.13 -30.27
C GLN A 155 0.09 -21.59 -31.71
N ALA A 156 1.05 -22.30 -32.31
CA ALA A 156 0.90 -22.91 -33.62
C ALA A 156 -0.24 -23.95 -33.70
N THR A 157 -0.70 -24.46 -32.56
CA THR A 157 -1.86 -25.38 -32.45
C THR A 157 -3.12 -24.65 -31.98
N TYR A 158 -3.02 -23.84 -30.92
CA TYR A 158 -4.17 -23.19 -30.27
C TYR A 158 -4.59 -21.85 -30.87
N THR A 159 -3.64 -21.05 -31.33
CA THR A 159 -3.89 -19.67 -31.81
C THR A 159 -3.05 -19.35 -33.06
N PRO A 160 -3.23 -20.04 -34.20
CA PRO A 160 -2.40 -19.81 -35.40
C PRO A 160 -2.41 -18.35 -35.89
N ALA A 161 -3.52 -17.64 -35.66
CA ALA A 161 -3.66 -16.20 -35.92
C ALA A 161 -2.57 -15.34 -35.23
N ALA A 162 -2.10 -15.73 -34.04
CA ALA A 162 -1.03 -15.04 -33.32
C ALA A 162 0.33 -15.14 -34.05
N ILE A 163 0.60 -16.28 -34.69
CA ILE A 163 1.82 -16.48 -35.49
C ILE A 163 1.73 -15.68 -36.81
N ILE A 164 0.55 -15.61 -37.41
CA ILE A 164 0.29 -14.79 -38.62
C ILE A 164 0.45 -13.30 -38.28
N ALA A 165 -0.14 -12.83 -37.18
CA ALA A 165 -0.03 -11.45 -36.72
C ALA A 165 1.42 -11.05 -36.40
N LEU A 166 2.21 -11.95 -35.80
CA LEU A 166 3.64 -11.75 -35.57
C LEU A 166 4.43 -11.59 -36.88
N GLY A 167 4.15 -12.44 -37.89
CA GLY A 167 4.78 -12.38 -39.21
C GLY A 167 4.33 -11.20 -40.09
N GLN A 168 3.24 -10.51 -39.73
CA GLN A 168 2.72 -9.33 -40.42
C GLN A 168 3.25 -8.00 -39.85
N ARG A 169 4.13 -8.03 -38.84
CA ARG A 169 4.71 -6.84 -38.23
C ARG A 169 5.69 -6.15 -39.18
N VAL A 170 5.36 -4.93 -39.58
CA VAL A 170 6.26 -4.01 -40.30
C VAL A 170 7.17 -3.29 -39.28
N ASP A 171 8.35 -2.83 -39.71
CA ASP A 171 9.31 -2.04 -38.92
C ASP A 171 9.81 -2.69 -37.62
N VAL A 172 9.96 -4.02 -37.59
CA VAL A 172 10.61 -4.75 -36.49
C VAL A 172 12.13 -4.52 -36.52
N PRO A 173 12.78 -4.07 -35.44
CA PRO A 173 14.24 -3.95 -35.37
C PRO A 173 14.93 -5.32 -35.43
N GLU A 174 16.06 -5.43 -36.12
CA GLU A 174 16.84 -6.70 -36.22
C GLU A 174 17.27 -7.24 -34.84
N ASP A 175 17.59 -6.35 -33.90
CA ASP A 175 17.96 -6.64 -32.50
C ASP A 175 16.76 -6.48 -31.52
N GLU A 176 15.52 -6.80 -31.91
CA GLU A 176 14.38 -6.74 -30.99
C GLU A 176 14.59 -7.68 -29.77
N PRO A 177 14.56 -7.17 -28.52
CA PRO A 177 14.78 -8.00 -27.35
C PRO A 177 13.52 -8.80 -26.98
N PRO A 178 13.65 -10.01 -26.39
CA PRO A 178 12.52 -10.89 -26.10
C PRO A 178 11.55 -10.32 -25.04
N GLU A 179 11.95 -9.31 -24.26
CA GLU A 179 11.05 -8.56 -23.38
C GLU A 179 10.26 -7.43 -24.08
N ALA A 180 10.36 -7.29 -25.41
CA ALA A 180 9.61 -6.35 -26.25
C ALA A 180 8.76 -7.04 -27.33
N GLU A 181 9.19 -8.19 -27.85
CA GLU A 181 8.41 -9.00 -28.82
C GLU A 181 7.00 -9.35 -28.26
N PRO A 182 5.89 -8.99 -28.94
CA PRO A 182 4.54 -9.20 -28.44
C PRO A 182 4.11 -10.67 -28.51
N LEU A 183 3.52 -11.19 -27.43
CA LEU A 183 3.09 -12.59 -27.36
C LEU A 183 1.81 -12.88 -28.15
N PHE A 184 0.90 -11.91 -28.30
CA PHE A 184 -0.43 -12.08 -28.91
C PHE A 184 -1.25 -13.20 -28.24
N LEU A 185 -1.60 -12.98 -26.96
CA LEU A 185 -2.70 -13.68 -26.29
C LEU A 185 -4.05 -13.28 -26.94
N PRO A 186 -5.16 -14.03 -26.74
CA PRO A 186 -6.44 -13.72 -27.35
C PRO A 186 -6.90 -12.27 -27.16
N SER A 187 -6.72 -11.67 -25.98
CA SER A 187 -7.01 -10.25 -25.71
C SER A 187 -6.33 -9.27 -26.68
N ALA A 188 -5.11 -9.60 -27.12
CA ALA A 188 -4.29 -8.80 -28.02
C ALA A 188 -4.53 -9.10 -29.52
N LEU A 189 -5.43 -10.04 -29.86
CA LEU A 189 -5.86 -10.28 -31.24
C LEU A 189 -7.01 -9.34 -31.67
N PRO A 190 -7.17 -9.06 -32.98
CA PRO A 190 -8.28 -8.26 -33.50
C PRO A 190 -9.64 -8.85 -33.16
N GLU A 191 -10.61 -8.00 -32.79
CA GLU A 191 -11.90 -8.43 -32.24
C GLU A 191 -12.65 -9.43 -33.11
N GLY A 192 -12.65 -9.25 -34.44
CA GLY A 192 -13.28 -10.18 -35.37
C GLY A 192 -12.77 -11.62 -35.26
N GLN A 193 -11.47 -11.81 -35.03
CA GLN A 193 -10.85 -13.14 -34.88
C GLN A 193 -11.16 -13.79 -33.52
N ARG A 194 -11.57 -13.01 -32.51
CA ARG A 194 -11.87 -13.52 -31.16
C ARG A 194 -13.30 -14.05 -31.02
N GLN A 195 -14.18 -13.73 -31.98
CA GLN A 195 -15.54 -14.26 -32.03
C GLN A 195 -15.60 -15.63 -32.70
N ASP A 196 -14.57 -16.02 -33.46
CA ASP A 196 -14.43 -17.35 -34.04
C ASP A 196 -14.18 -18.40 -32.94
N GLU A 197 -14.86 -19.55 -33.02
CA GLU A 197 -14.45 -20.73 -32.26
C GLU A 197 -13.22 -21.36 -32.94
N PRO A 198 -12.16 -21.75 -32.21
CA PRO A 198 -12.08 -21.93 -30.75
C PRO A 198 -11.50 -20.72 -29.97
N LEU A 199 -11.17 -19.60 -30.63
CA LEU A 199 -10.55 -18.43 -29.98
C LEU A 199 -11.47 -17.80 -28.93
N ARG A 200 -12.78 -17.86 -29.15
CA ARG A 200 -13.80 -17.41 -28.18
C ARG A 200 -13.71 -18.16 -26.84
N GLY A 201 -13.59 -19.49 -26.86
CA GLY A 201 -13.42 -20.29 -25.64
C GLY A 201 -12.13 -19.93 -24.86
N LEU A 202 -11.05 -19.65 -25.58
CA LEU A 202 -9.78 -19.20 -25.01
C LEU A 202 -9.87 -17.78 -24.40
N ALA A 203 -10.61 -16.88 -25.04
CA ALA A 203 -10.82 -15.51 -24.57
C ALA A 203 -11.60 -15.45 -23.23
N VAL A 204 -12.56 -16.36 -23.01
CA VAL A 204 -13.29 -16.47 -21.73
C VAL A 204 -12.38 -16.95 -20.60
N ILE A 205 -11.53 -17.95 -20.87
CA ILE A 205 -10.51 -18.44 -19.92
C ILE A 205 -9.52 -17.33 -19.56
N GLU A 206 -9.08 -16.55 -20.55
CA GLU A 206 -8.23 -15.37 -20.32
C GLU A 206 -8.94 -14.31 -19.47
N GLN A 207 -10.23 -14.04 -19.71
CA GLN A 207 -11.00 -13.07 -18.93
C GLN A 207 -11.08 -13.45 -17.44
N GLU A 208 -11.51 -14.68 -17.10
CA GLU A 208 -11.61 -15.13 -15.70
C GLU A 208 -10.24 -15.09 -14.98
N LEU A 209 -9.16 -15.48 -15.66
CA LEU A 209 -7.81 -15.40 -15.10
C LEU A 209 -7.33 -13.95 -14.94
N CYS A 210 -7.60 -13.08 -15.92
CA CYS A 210 -7.23 -11.66 -15.86
C CYS A 210 -7.95 -10.93 -14.72
N ASP A 211 -9.25 -11.17 -14.50
CA ASP A 211 -9.98 -10.56 -13.37
C ASP A 211 -9.34 -10.93 -12.02
N ALA A 212 -9.05 -12.22 -11.83
CA ALA A 212 -8.38 -12.73 -10.63
C ALA A 212 -6.95 -12.17 -10.48
N GLN A 213 -6.20 -12.02 -11.58
CA GLN A 213 -4.88 -11.40 -11.60
C GLN A 213 -4.91 -9.90 -11.29
N CYS A 214 -5.93 -9.18 -11.74
CA CYS A 214 -6.04 -7.73 -11.53
C CYS A 214 -6.33 -7.43 -10.05
N ALA A 215 -7.31 -8.12 -9.46
CA ALA A 215 -7.60 -8.07 -8.03
C ALA A 215 -6.38 -8.48 -7.18
N SER A 216 -5.72 -9.58 -7.54
CA SER A 216 -4.49 -10.05 -6.87
C SER A 216 -3.34 -9.05 -6.97
N SER A 217 -3.17 -8.40 -8.12
CA SER A 217 -2.13 -7.40 -8.34
C SER A 217 -2.38 -6.11 -7.56
N LEU A 218 -3.64 -5.67 -7.42
CA LEU A 218 -4.00 -4.54 -6.59
C LEU A 218 -3.70 -4.79 -5.10
N VAL A 219 -4.00 -6.00 -4.59
CA VAL A 219 -3.62 -6.42 -3.22
C VAL A 219 -2.11 -6.46 -3.04
N ARG A 220 -1.36 -7.00 -4.02
CA ARG A 220 0.12 -6.99 -4.00
C ARG A 220 0.69 -5.56 -4.00
N LEU A 221 0.11 -4.65 -4.79
CA LEU A 221 0.46 -3.23 -4.86
C LEU A 221 0.23 -2.50 -3.52
N ARG A 222 -0.97 -2.64 -2.94
CA ARG A 222 -1.33 -2.14 -1.60
C ARG A 222 -0.30 -2.57 -0.55
N ASN A 223 0.05 -3.86 -0.54
CA ASN A 223 1.02 -4.43 0.39
C ASN A 223 2.43 -3.85 0.19
N GLN A 224 2.90 -3.66 -1.05
CA GLN A 224 4.21 -3.01 -1.28
C GLN A 224 4.21 -1.52 -0.90
N LEU A 225 3.09 -0.82 -1.00
CA LEU A 225 2.96 0.58 -0.57
C LEU A 225 2.96 0.72 0.96
N HIS A 226 2.33 -0.20 1.70
CA HIS A 226 2.48 -0.28 3.17
C HIS A 226 3.93 -0.58 3.59
N ILE A 227 4.60 -1.50 2.89
CA ILE A 227 6.03 -1.78 3.11
C ILE A 227 6.87 -0.52 2.84
N LYS A 228 6.57 0.24 1.78
CA LYS A 228 7.26 1.50 1.47
C LYS A 228 7.17 2.52 2.61
N SER A 229 5.98 2.77 3.16
CA SER A 229 5.80 3.69 4.30
C SER A 229 6.69 3.26 5.48
N ARG A 230 6.60 1.98 5.89
CA ARG A 230 7.40 1.43 6.99
C ARG A 230 8.91 1.52 6.73
N LEU A 231 9.37 1.28 5.50
CA LEU A 231 10.79 1.41 5.13
C LEU A 231 11.29 2.86 5.16
N VAL A 232 10.47 3.83 4.73
CA VAL A 232 10.79 5.26 4.80
C VAL A 232 10.86 5.73 6.25
N THR A 233 9.87 5.37 7.07
CA THR A 233 9.86 5.65 8.52
C THR A 233 11.04 5.00 9.23
N TYR A 234 11.35 3.73 8.96
CA TYR A 234 12.54 3.03 9.47
C TYR A 234 13.84 3.75 9.07
N LYS A 235 13.99 4.11 7.79
CA LYS A 235 15.18 4.83 7.29
C LYS A 235 15.37 6.14 8.05
N ARG A 236 14.32 6.95 8.20
CA ARG A 236 14.35 8.22 8.95
C ARG A 236 14.76 8.03 10.41
N ILE A 237 14.24 7.02 11.09
CA ILE A 237 14.48 6.80 12.52
C ILE A 237 15.86 6.17 12.77
N GLN A 238 16.25 5.16 11.99
CA GLN A 238 17.41 4.29 12.32
C GLN A 238 18.66 4.52 11.45
N SER A 239 18.55 5.12 10.26
CA SER A 239 19.75 5.40 9.43
C SER A 239 20.48 6.64 9.94
N ARG A 240 21.48 6.44 10.81
CA ARG A 240 22.32 7.52 11.37
C ARG A 240 23.70 7.66 10.71
N ASN A 241 24.23 6.61 10.10
CA ASN A 241 25.53 6.64 9.41
C ASN A 241 25.40 6.33 7.90
N GLN A 242 26.45 6.63 7.14
CA GLN A 242 26.46 6.49 5.68
C GLN A 242 26.13 5.07 5.21
N GLY A 243 26.77 4.04 5.80
CA GLY A 243 26.53 2.64 5.43
C GLY A 243 25.09 2.18 5.69
N ALA A 244 24.49 2.55 6.81
CA ALA A 244 23.09 2.26 7.10
C ALA A 244 22.13 3.01 6.17
N ASN A 245 22.44 4.26 5.81
CA ASN A 245 21.66 5.06 4.86
C ASN A 245 21.70 4.45 3.46
N THR A 246 22.88 4.05 2.96
CA THR A 246 23.04 3.34 1.67
C THR A 246 22.27 2.03 1.66
N ARG A 247 22.43 1.16 2.66
CA ARG A 247 21.68 -0.11 2.73
C ARG A 247 20.16 0.12 2.76
N SER A 248 19.68 1.05 3.58
CA SER A 248 18.25 1.37 3.67
C SER A 248 17.71 1.99 2.39
N ARG A 249 18.52 2.80 1.69
CA ARG A 249 18.20 3.32 0.36
C ARG A 249 18.02 2.19 -0.66
N THR A 250 18.95 1.25 -0.75
CA THR A 250 18.85 0.09 -1.65
C THR A 250 17.64 -0.80 -1.32
N ILE A 251 17.25 -0.93 -0.05
CA ILE A 251 16.04 -1.67 0.34
C ILE A 251 14.76 -0.94 -0.13
N VAL A 252 14.70 0.39 0.00
CA VAL A 252 13.60 1.20 -0.55
C VAL A 252 13.54 1.09 -2.08
N GLU A 253 14.67 1.25 -2.78
CA GLU A 253 14.74 1.16 -4.25
C GLU A 253 14.27 -0.22 -4.76
N ARG A 254 14.61 -1.31 -4.05
CA ARG A 254 14.11 -2.68 -4.34
C ARG A 254 12.59 -2.83 -4.11
N ASN A 255 12.02 -2.13 -3.13
CA ASN A 255 10.57 -2.14 -2.90
C ASN A 255 9.82 -1.24 -3.92
N GLU A 256 10.41 -0.11 -4.33
CA GLU A 256 9.86 0.70 -5.43
C GLU A 256 9.83 -0.05 -6.76
N MET A 257 10.82 -0.91 -7.03
CA MET A 257 10.77 -1.84 -8.17
C MET A 257 9.56 -2.78 -8.11
N LYS A 258 9.23 -3.33 -6.93
CA LYS A 258 8.05 -4.19 -6.75
C LYS A 258 6.72 -3.42 -6.90
N ILE A 259 6.69 -2.17 -6.46
CA ILE A 259 5.54 -1.27 -6.69
C ILE A 259 5.31 -1.10 -8.19
N ARG A 260 6.37 -0.78 -8.95
CA ARG A 260 6.31 -0.65 -10.42
C ARG A 260 5.78 -1.92 -11.08
N LEU A 261 6.40 -3.07 -10.80
CA LEU A 261 6.00 -4.36 -11.38
C LEU A 261 4.53 -4.69 -11.11
N HIS A 262 4.01 -4.46 -9.90
CA HIS A 262 2.59 -4.70 -9.61
C HIS A 262 1.64 -3.66 -10.23
N SER A 263 2.06 -2.40 -10.39
CA SER A 263 1.26 -1.41 -11.14
C SER A 263 1.28 -1.65 -12.65
N GLU A 264 2.42 -2.07 -13.21
CA GLU A 264 2.57 -2.44 -14.62
C GLU A 264 1.74 -3.68 -14.93
N LYS A 265 1.79 -4.74 -14.10
CA LYS A 265 0.90 -5.90 -14.25
C LYS A 265 -0.57 -5.53 -14.15
N TYR A 266 -0.98 -4.72 -13.17
CA TYR A 266 -2.36 -4.24 -13.09
C TYR A 266 -2.79 -3.50 -14.36
N GLN A 267 -1.93 -2.62 -14.90
CA GLN A 267 -2.24 -1.85 -16.10
C GLN A 267 -2.31 -2.73 -17.36
N MET A 268 -1.39 -3.68 -17.54
CA MET A 268 -1.42 -4.65 -18.64
C MET A 268 -2.70 -5.50 -18.59
N VAL A 269 -3.01 -6.10 -17.45
CA VAL A 269 -4.19 -6.95 -17.26
C VAL A 269 -5.48 -6.15 -17.41
N TRP A 270 -5.55 -4.91 -16.90
CA TRP A 270 -6.71 -4.05 -17.10
C TRP A 270 -6.91 -3.65 -18.58
N ASP A 271 -5.84 -3.37 -19.32
CA ASP A 271 -5.94 -3.10 -20.75
C ASP A 271 -6.26 -4.37 -21.57
N ALA A 272 -5.86 -5.56 -21.12
CA ALA A 272 -6.27 -6.84 -21.70
C ALA A 272 -7.78 -7.11 -21.50
N LEU A 273 -8.31 -6.94 -20.27
CA LEU A 273 -9.75 -7.01 -19.99
C LEU A 273 -10.55 -6.02 -20.83
N ARG A 274 -10.13 -4.75 -20.86
CA ARG A 274 -10.73 -3.73 -21.73
C ARG A 274 -10.74 -4.17 -23.20
N CYS A 275 -9.65 -4.77 -23.68
CA CYS A 275 -9.61 -5.28 -25.05
C CYS A 275 -10.61 -6.41 -25.27
N LEU A 276 -10.72 -7.38 -24.36
CA LEU A 276 -11.66 -8.52 -24.45
C LEU A 276 -13.13 -8.08 -24.56
N GLU A 277 -13.52 -7.03 -23.83
CA GLU A 277 -14.92 -6.52 -23.75
C GLU A 277 -15.34 -5.55 -24.88
N GLY A 278 -14.57 -5.52 -25.97
CA GLY A 278 -14.83 -4.64 -27.13
C GLY A 278 -14.28 -3.21 -26.95
N GLY A 279 -13.25 -3.03 -26.12
CA GLY A 279 -12.53 -1.76 -25.95
C GLY A 279 -13.13 -0.78 -24.93
N ASP A 280 -14.34 -1.04 -24.43
CA ASP A 280 -15.11 -0.16 -23.55
C ASP A 280 -14.57 -0.17 -22.10
N PRO A 281 -14.06 0.95 -21.56
CA PRO A 281 -13.54 1.02 -20.19
C PRO A 281 -14.63 0.97 -19.10
N GLY A 282 -15.92 1.05 -19.46
CA GLY A 282 -17.04 1.00 -18.52
C GLY A 282 -17.44 -0.41 -18.09
N LYS A 283 -17.16 -1.43 -18.91
CA LYS A 283 -17.60 -2.82 -18.68
C LYS A 283 -16.72 -3.59 -17.69
N VAL A 284 -15.42 -3.27 -17.65
CA VAL A 284 -14.33 -3.98 -16.94
C VAL A 284 -14.57 -4.17 -15.44
N GLY A 285 -15.57 -3.50 -14.85
CA GLY A 285 -15.92 -3.51 -13.42
C GLY A 285 -14.90 -2.83 -12.51
N GLN A 286 -13.64 -2.76 -12.94
CA GLN A 286 -12.46 -2.37 -12.20
C GLN A 286 -11.94 -1.03 -12.74
N ARG A 287 -11.47 -0.15 -11.84
CA ARG A 287 -11.01 1.19 -12.22
C ARG A 287 -9.61 1.15 -12.83
N LYS A 288 -9.37 1.91 -13.91
CA LYS A 288 -8.02 2.05 -14.50
C LYS A 288 -7.08 2.72 -13.49
N LEU A 289 -6.00 2.02 -13.11
CA LEU A 289 -4.98 2.54 -12.20
C LEU A 289 -4.18 3.65 -12.90
N ARG A 290 -4.25 4.87 -12.37
CA ARG A 290 -3.48 6.02 -12.83
C ARG A 290 -2.19 6.16 -12.01
N LYS A 291 -1.20 6.87 -12.55
CA LYS A 291 0.08 7.12 -11.84
C LYS A 291 -0.14 7.93 -10.56
N GLU A 292 -1.14 8.79 -10.59
CA GLU A 292 -1.58 9.66 -9.51
C GLU A 292 -2.15 8.85 -8.33
N ASP A 293 -2.63 7.63 -8.58
CA ASP A 293 -3.28 6.79 -7.58
C ASP A 293 -2.26 6.02 -6.71
N ILE A 294 -1.04 5.81 -7.23
CA ILE A 294 0.03 4.99 -6.63
C ILE A 294 0.72 5.79 -5.51
N ARG A 295 -0.01 6.03 -4.42
CA ARG A 295 0.46 6.74 -3.22
C ARG A 295 0.50 5.80 -2.03
N CYS A 296 1.53 5.93 -1.21
CA CYS A 296 1.49 5.35 0.13
C CYS A 296 0.29 5.94 0.89
N MET A 297 -0.32 5.14 1.77
CA MET A 297 -1.11 5.67 2.86
C MET A 297 -0.17 6.56 3.71
N GLU A 298 -0.36 7.88 3.69
CA GLU A 298 0.44 8.83 4.49
C GLU A 298 0.14 8.55 5.98
N ASP A 299 1.18 8.23 6.78
CA ASP A 299 1.01 8.04 8.23
C ASP A 299 0.35 9.30 8.82
N ALA A 300 -0.67 9.15 9.68
CA ALA A 300 -1.41 10.29 10.22
C ALA A 300 -0.50 11.31 10.95
N GLU A 301 0.61 10.85 11.54
CA GLU A 301 1.66 11.72 12.09
C GLU A 301 2.43 12.51 11.02
N GLU A 302 2.65 11.97 9.83
CA GLU A 302 3.31 12.67 8.73
C GLU A 302 2.39 13.72 8.12
N LEU A 303 1.10 13.43 7.98
CA LEU A 303 0.07 14.41 7.63
C LEU A 303 0.05 15.57 8.64
N ARG A 304 -0.03 15.25 9.94
CA ARG A 304 -0.01 16.25 11.04
C ARG A 304 1.29 17.06 11.07
N ARG A 305 2.46 16.42 11.01
CA ARG A 305 3.78 17.12 11.00
C ARG A 305 4.00 17.92 9.70
N GLY A 306 3.49 17.44 8.57
CA GLY A 306 3.52 18.13 7.29
C GLY A 306 2.57 19.33 7.24
N ALA A 307 1.40 19.24 7.88
CA ALA A 307 0.51 20.38 8.12
C ALA A 307 1.17 21.41 9.04
N ALA A 308 1.66 21.00 10.23
CA ALA A 308 2.32 21.88 11.19
C ALA A 308 3.54 22.60 10.60
N LYS A 309 4.36 21.94 9.78
CA LYS A 309 5.47 22.58 9.05
C LYS A 309 5.00 23.61 8.02
N ARG A 310 3.93 23.31 7.26
CA ARG A 310 3.33 24.26 6.30
C ARG A 310 2.69 25.45 7.01
N GLN A 311 2.08 25.23 8.16
CA GLN A 311 1.49 26.28 8.99
C GLN A 311 2.59 27.18 9.55
N ALA A 312 3.60 26.64 10.24
CA ALA A 312 4.75 27.41 10.71
C ALA A 312 5.52 28.12 9.57
N GLN A 313 5.52 27.59 8.34
CA GLN A 313 6.07 28.27 7.17
C GLN A 313 5.15 29.40 6.67
N ALA A 314 3.83 29.23 6.69
CA ALA A 314 2.86 30.27 6.38
C ALA A 314 2.86 31.38 7.44
N ASP A 315 3.01 31.05 8.72
CA ASP A 315 3.07 32.01 9.83
C ASP A 315 4.36 32.81 9.80
N ARG A 316 5.51 32.17 9.49
CA ARG A 316 6.76 32.87 9.16
C ARG A 316 6.63 33.76 7.93
N ARG A 317 5.80 33.38 6.96
CA ARG A 317 5.54 34.19 5.75
C ARG A 317 4.63 35.38 6.08
N ARG A 318 3.60 35.20 6.93
CA ARG A 318 2.75 36.28 7.46
C ARG A 318 3.57 37.29 8.25
N ALA A 319 4.37 36.85 9.23
CA ALA A 319 5.26 37.74 9.97
C ALA A 319 6.19 38.56 9.06
N ARG A 320 6.65 37.99 7.95
CA ARG A 320 7.44 38.71 6.94
C ARG A 320 6.59 39.61 6.02
N GLU A 321 5.38 39.20 5.66
CA GLU A 321 4.39 40.03 4.95
C GLU A 321 3.99 41.25 5.80
N ASP A 322 3.89 41.11 7.13
CA ASP A 322 3.55 42.17 8.07
C ASP A 322 4.73 43.14 8.29
N THR A 323 5.98 42.68 8.45
CA THR A 323 7.14 43.60 8.47
C THR A 323 7.29 44.38 7.15
N LEU A 324 7.04 43.73 6.01
CA LEU A 324 7.04 44.41 4.69
C LEU A 324 5.87 45.41 4.53
N ARG A 325 4.85 45.30 5.37
CA ARG A 325 3.68 46.19 5.42
C ARG A 325 3.98 47.46 6.22
N GLU A 326 4.77 47.33 7.28
CA GLU A 326 5.37 48.46 8.01
C GLU A 326 6.37 49.21 7.10
N GLU A 327 7.10 48.50 6.24
CA GLU A 327 7.97 49.05 5.18
C GLU A 327 7.22 49.51 3.90
N GLY A 328 5.89 49.42 3.86
CA GLY A 328 5.05 50.02 2.81
C GLY A 328 4.99 49.30 1.45
N LEU A 329 5.46 48.05 1.33
CA LEU A 329 5.55 47.35 0.03
C LEU A 329 4.56 46.16 -0.09
N SER A 330 3.48 46.38 -0.85
CA SER A 330 2.37 45.43 -1.04
C SER A 330 2.61 44.40 -2.17
N TRP A 331 2.55 43.11 -1.84
CA TRP A 331 2.47 42.00 -2.82
C TRP A 331 1.11 41.29 -2.82
N ARG A 332 0.64 40.86 -4.00
CA ARG A 332 -0.71 40.28 -4.17
C ARG A 332 -0.73 38.76 -4.01
N ARG A 333 -1.81 38.25 -3.40
CA ARG A 333 -2.01 36.83 -3.07
C ARG A 333 -2.27 35.95 -4.31
N GLY A 334 -1.43 34.94 -4.53
CA GLY A 334 -1.77 33.75 -5.32
C GLY A 334 -2.29 32.63 -4.41
N GLY A 335 -3.47 32.07 -4.70
CA GLY A 335 -4.08 30.97 -3.95
C GLY A 335 -4.14 29.69 -4.76
N GLY A 336 -3.80 28.56 -4.15
CA GLY A 336 -3.84 27.23 -4.78
C GLY A 336 -3.88 26.13 -3.73
N GLY A 337 -5.08 25.77 -3.28
CA GLY A 337 -5.31 24.81 -2.20
C GLY A 337 -5.74 23.44 -2.74
N ASN A 338 -4.78 22.55 -3.01
CA ASN A 338 -5.12 21.16 -3.32
C ASN A 338 -5.40 20.39 -2.03
N VAL A 339 -6.68 20.14 -1.75
CA VAL A 339 -7.13 19.10 -0.82
C VAL A 339 -6.55 17.75 -1.28
N ARG A 340 -6.12 16.91 -0.32
CA ARG A 340 -5.50 15.61 -0.61
C ARG A 340 -6.41 14.49 -0.14
N GLU A 341 -7.26 14.03 -1.05
CA GLU A 341 -8.05 12.83 -0.86
C GLU A 341 -7.16 11.58 -0.80
N VAL A 342 -7.64 10.57 -0.07
CA VAL A 342 -7.02 9.24 -0.05
C VAL A 342 -7.34 8.55 -1.38
N SER A 343 -6.29 8.09 -2.07
CA SER A 343 -6.41 7.41 -3.37
C SER A 343 -7.38 6.24 -3.33
N TRP A 344 -8.19 6.08 -4.38
CA TRP A 344 -9.25 5.06 -4.46
C TRP A 344 -8.72 3.62 -4.29
N ILE A 345 -7.42 3.38 -4.55
CA ILE A 345 -6.79 2.08 -4.29
C ILE A 345 -6.86 1.68 -2.81
N TRP A 346 -7.09 2.62 -1.89
CA TRP A 346 -7.28 2.34 -0.46
C TRP A 346 -8.74 2.24 -0.03
N THR A 347 -9.71 2.57 -0.89
CA THR A 347 -11.14 2.61 -0.55
C THR A 347 -12.00 1.61 -1.34
N ALA A 348 -11.55 1.14 -2.51
CA ALA A 348 -12.34 0.25 -3.35
C ALA A 348 -12.24 -1.25 -2.95
N SER A 349 -13.36 -1.82 -2.54
CA SER A 349 -13.76 -3.20 -2.85
C SER A 349 -14.20 -3.34 -4.31
N ALA A 350 -14.57 -4.54 -4.75
CA ALA A 350 -15.14 -4.76 -6.07
C ALA A 350 -16.58 -4.21 -6.16
N THR A 351 -16.96 -3.78 -7.37
CA THR A 351 -18.27 -3.20 -7.74
C THR A 351 -19.39 -4.28 -7.78
N SER A 352 -20.70 -3.98 -7.85
CA SER A 352 -21.48 -2.78 -8.25
C SER A 352 -22.82 -2.69 -7.44
N THR A 353 -23.82 -1.81 -7.64
CA THR A 353 -24.16 -0.82 -8.70
C THR A 353 -24.97 0.40 -8.14
N THR A 354 -26.06 0.83 -8.81
CA THR A 354 -27.03 1.92 -8.54
C THR A 354 -27.94 1.71 -7.31
N GLU A 355 -28.54 2.69 -6.64
CA GLU A 355 -29.32 3.92 -7.02
C GLU A 355 -29.19 5.02 -5.92
N ALA A 356 -29.84 6.20 -5.91
CA ALA A 356 -30.04 7.27 -6.92
C ALA A 356 -30.60 8.57 -6.23
N GLU A 357 -29.85 9.68 -6.31
CA GLU A 357 -30.26 11.12 -6.17
C GLU A 357 -30.82 11.73 -4.83
N LEU A 358 -30.64 13.06 -4.70
CA LEU A 358 -31.21 14.05 -3.74
C LEU A 358 -30.78 13.95 -2.25
N GLU A 359 -30.55 15.04 -1.48
CA GLU A 359 -30.45 16.50 -1.76
C GLU A 359 -29.47 17.22 -0.77
N GLU A 360 -29.50 18.57 -0.68
CA GLU A 360 -28.45 19.41 -0.05
C GLU A 360 -28.48 19.54 1.51
N GLY A 361 -27.32 19.87 2.13
CA GLY A 361 -27.27 20.36 3.52
C GLY A 361 -25.89 20.35 4.22
N ALA A 362 -25.28 21.52 4.42
CA ALA A 362 -24.08 21.74 5.26
C ALA A 362 -24.50 22.17 6.70
N PRO A 363 -23.66 22.09 7.79
CA PRO A 363 -22.20 22.26 7.77
C PRO A 363 -21.29 21.49 8.80
N LEU A 364 -20.00 21.35 8.43
CA LEU A 364 -18.80 21.56 9.28
C LEU A 364 -18.61 20.84 10.66
N VAL A 365 -18.54 19.50 10.74
CA VAL A 365 -17.59 18.82 11.68
C VAL A 365 -17.02 17.47 11.18
N ALA A 366 -17.02 17.19 9.86
CA ALA A 366 -16.61 15.86 9.35
C ALA A 366 -15.60 15.96 8.19
N SER A 367 -14.29 15.85 8.48
CA SER A 367 -13.22 15.93 7.47
C SER A 367 -12.06 14.96 7.68
N PHE A 368 -12.30 13.78 8.29
CA PHE A 368 -11.24 12.80 8.60
C PHE A 368 -11.53 11.34 8.23
N LEU A 369 -12.60 11.06 7.47
CA LEU A 369 -12.81 9.78 6.81
C LEU A 369 -12.97 9.98 5.28
N PRO A 370 -12.24 9.22 4.44
CA PRO A 370 -12.51 9.17 3.00
C PRO A 370 -13.89 8.56 2.72
N GLN A 371 -14.56 9.05 1.68
CA GLN A 371 -15.85 8.52 1.24
C GLN A 371 -15.68 7.15 0.56
N CYS A 372 -15.70 6.08 1.34
CA CYS A 372 -15.88 4.72 0.84
C CYS A 372 -17.38 4.48 0.61
N THR A 373 -17.84 4.60 -0.63
CA THR A 373 -19.23 4.28 -1.04
C THR A 373 -19.43 2.77 -1.16
N ASP A 374 -19.05 2.02 -0.12
CA ASP A 374 -19.17 0.57 -0.08
C ASP A 374 -19.17 0.08 1.37
N SER A 375 -20.34 -0.33 1.85
CA SER A 375 -20.63 -0.55 3.28
C SER A 375 -19.69 -1.59 3.92
N MET A 376 -19.28 -2.61 3.15
CA MET A 376 -18.60 -3.79 3.68
C MET A 376 -17.07 -3.69 3.67
N SER A 377 -16.47 -2.82 2.85
CA SER A 377 -15.03 -2.51 2.96
C SER A 377 -14.77 -1.35 3.91
N LEU A 378 -15.67 -0.36 3.96
CA LEU A 378 -15.64 0.69 4.97
C LEU A 378 -15.69 0.07 6.38
N SER A 379 -16.60 -0.88 6.64
CA SER A 379 -16.68 -1.56 7.94
C SER A 379 -15.41 -2.35 8.29
N LEU A 380 -14.77 -3.02 7.32
CA LEU A 380 -13.50 -3.74 7.53
C LEU A 380 -12.33 -2.79 7.85
N VAL A 381 -12.20 -1.66 7.15
CA VAL A 381 -11.15 -0.67 7.41
C VAL A 381 -11.39 0.04 8.74
N LEU A 382 -12.63 0.45 9.03
CA LEU A 382 -13.02 1.06 10.30
C LEU A 382 -12.80 0.10 11.48
N ARG A 383 -13.17 -1.18 11.37
CA ARG A 383 -12.88 -2.21 12.37
C ARG A 383 -11.38 -2.27 12.64
N ILE A 384 -10.57 -2.43 11.60
CA ILE A 384 -9.13 -2.62 11.75
C ILE A 384 -8.47 -1.39 12.39
N GLU A 385 -8.87 -0.16 12.04
CA GLU A 385 -8.38 1.04 12.74
C GLU A 385 -8.93 1.17 14.16
N TRP A 386 -10.20 0.86 14.41
CA TRP A 386 -10.79 0.90 15.75
C TRP A 386 -10.08 -0.07 16.69
N CYS A 387 -9.92 -1.34 16.30
CA CYS A 387 -9.16 -2.34 17.05
C CYS A 387 -7.72 -1.86 17.32
N LYS A 388 -7.04 -1.26 16.34
CA LYS A 388 -5.69 -0.69 16.53
C LYS A 388 -5.66 0.44 17.54
N VAL A 389 -6.71 1.28 17.63
CA VAL A 389 -6.77 2.36 18.64
C VAL A 389 -7.14 1.79 20.01
N TYR A 390 -8.07 0.82 20.08
CA TYR A 390 -8.46 0.13 21.31
C TYR A 390 -7.27 -0.55 21.98
N ALA A 391 -6.48 -1.35 21.24
CA ALA A 391 -5.28 -1.99 21.79
C ALA A 391 -4.17 -1.00 22.20
N ARG A 392 -4.03 0.14 21.50
CA ARG A 392 -3.13 1.23 21.92
C ARG A 392 -3.57 1.80 23.26
N ARG A 393 -4.87 2.09 23.41
CA ARG A 393 -5.44 2.56 24.68
C ARG A 393 -5.22 1.54 25.80
N ASN A 394 -5.63 0.28 25.60
CA ASN A 394 -5.52 -0.75 26.64
C ASN A 394 -4.07 -0.95 27.12
N GLY A 395 -3.08 -0.91 26.22
CA GLY A 395 -1.67 -0.94 26.59
C GLY A 395 -1.21 0.27 27.40
N GLN A 396 -1.77 1.46 27.16
CA GLN A 396 -1.47 2.68 27.91
C GLN A 396 -2.23 2.74 29.26
N ASP A 397 -3.47 2.26 29.31
CA ASP A 397 -4.27 2.13 30.54
C ASP A 397 -3.62 1.11 31.51
N ALA A 398 -3.08 0.00 30.99
CA ALA A 398 -2.29 -0.96 31.77
C ALA A 398 -0.99 -0.33 32.32
N LEU A 399 -0.19 0.32 31.46
CA LEU A 399 1.06 0.97 31.87
C LEU A 399 0.85 2.10 32.88
N THR A 400 -0.22 2.88 32.76
CA THR A 400 -0.54 3.95 33.73
C THR A 400 -1.02 3.39 35.07
N THR A 401 -1.75 2.27 35.07
CA THR A 401 -2.13 1.55 36.29
C THR A 401 -0.90 0.97 37.01
N GLU A 402 0.02 0.35 36.27
CA GLU A 402 1.27 -0.18 36.81
C GLU A 402 2.18 0.94 37.35
N TRP A 403 2.29 2.08 36.65
CA TRP A 403 3.00 3.26 37.14
C TRP A 403 2.36 3.90 38.37
N ALA A 404 1.02 3.94 38.46
CA ALA A 404 0.33 4.45 39.65
C ALA A 404 0.64 3.57 40.88
N LYS A 405 0.61 2.25 40.69
CA LYS A 405 1.01 1.28 41.72
C LYS A 405 2.46 1.49 42.16
N LEU A 406 3.42 1.48 41.23
CA LEU A 406 4.85 1.70 41.53
C LEU A 406 5.10 3.08 42.19
N SER A 407 4.39 4.13 41.76
CA SER A 407 4.48 5.45 42.37
C SER A 407 3.96 5.50 43.81
N SER A 408 2.98 4.65 44.16
CA SER A 408 2.50 4.49 45.53
C SER A 408 3.45 3.63 46.39
N GLU A 409 4.00 2.55 45.82
CA GLU A 409 4.94 1.64 46.50
C GLU A 409 6.30 2.31 46.76
N CYS A 410 6.73 3.26 45.91
CA CYS A 410 7.97 4.01 46.07
C CYS A 410 7.84 5.35 46.83
N GLY A 411 6.67 5.70 47.37
CA GLY A 411 6.48 6.91 48.20
C GLY A 411 6.73 8.26 47.49
N LEU A 412 6.74 8.29 46.15
CA LEU A 412 7.22 9.45 45.37
C LEU A 412 6.35 10.71 45.47
N ALA A 413 5.17 10.63 46.11
CA ALA A 413 4.28 11.76 46.32
C ALA A 413 4.84 12.81 47.29
N GLU A 414 5.52 12.38 48.37
CA GLU A 414 5.97 13.29 49.45
C GLU A 414 7.20 14.12 49.04
N LEU A 415 8.06 13.59 48.17
CA LEU A 415 9.27 14.29 47.71
C LEU A 415 8.98 15.49 46.79
N LEU A 416 7.80 15.54 46.16
CA LEU A 416 7.41 16.66 45.29
C LEU A 416 6.84 17.86 46.07
N THR A 417 6.26 17.65 47.26
CA THR A 417 5.70 18.74 48.08
C THR A 417 6.78 19.52 48.82
N HIS A 418 7.83 18.86 49.31
CA HIS A 418 8.88 19.52 50.10
C HIS A 418 9.81 20.48 49.33
N HIS A 419 9.88 20.40 47.99
CA HIS A 419 10.81 21.25 47.22
C HIS A 419 10.22 22.61 46.79
N THR A 420 8.92 22.84 47.01
CA THR A 420 8.23 24.10 46.64
C THR A 420 8.22 25.17 47.74
N GLN A 421 8.59 24.83 48.97
CA GLN A 421 8.54 25.76 50.11
C GLN A 421 9.86 26.53 50.35
N ASN A 422 10.96 26.18 49.67
CA ASN A 422 12.32 26.58 50.08
C ASN A 422 12.98 27.64 49.18
N THR A 423 12.19 28.58 48.62
CA THR A 423 12.68 29.60 47.69
C THR A 423 12.14 31.02 47.98
N HIS A 424 12.24 31.53 49.22
CA HIS A 424 12.17 32.98 49.48
C HIS A 424 12.78 33.41 50.83
N THR A 425 14.09 33.66 50.86
CA THR A 425 14.74 34.57 51.83
C THR A 425 15.96 35.25 51.18
N PRO A 426 15.97 36.57 50.96
CA PRO A 426 17.15 37.27 50.48
C PRO A 426 18.11 37.58 51.64
N THR A 427 19.34 37.08 51.57
CA THR A 427 20.36 37.29 52.61
C THR A 427 20.81 38.76 52.63
N GLN A 428 20.61 39.46 53.75
CA GLN A 428 21.17 40.79 53.95
C GLN A 428 22.69 40.70 54.17
N SER A 429 23.41 41.65 53.56
CA SER A 429 24.82 41.91 53.84
C SER A 429 24.98 42.62 55.19
N ASN A 430 26.07 42.36 55.90
CA ASN A 430 26.62 43.30 56.89
C ASN A 430 28.15 43.13 56.98
N PRO A 431 28.94 44.20 57.24
CA PRO A 431 30.40 44.14 57.18
C PRO A 431 31.08 44.07 58.56
N ASN A 432 32.27 43.45 58.58
CA ASN A 432 33.52 43.99 59.15
C ASN A 432 34.68 43.04 58.81
#